data_AF-A0A967HLN4-F1
#
_entry.id   AF-A0A967HLN4-F1
#
_cell.length_a   1.000
_cell.length_b   1.000
_cell.length_c   1.000
_cell.angle_alpha   90.00
_cell.angle_beta   90.00
_cell.angle_gamma   90.00
#
_symmetry.space_group_name_H-M   'P 1'
#
loop_
_entity.id
_entity.type
_entity.pdbx_description
1 polymer ?
#
loop_
_entity_poly.entity_id
_entity_poly.type
_entity_poly.pdbx_seq_one_letter_code
_entity_poly.pdbx_strand_id
1 'polypeptide(L)'
;MSCLTHNRSRDGFALPVALITIMVIGALVTGGFYLSARDGRASTRADLGEQALYVAEYGVDRVLGTWVRDSLVAAIRRTEARGDLGATGVRTISGVAGHYTLRVERLGQGLALVRSRGAVQQGPARAAREVGAVVRTTAARLPYPAALTVLGAVTLDEGVRVDATGAEVVGCPVRPAVPGLVVRDSARVSRGVGSEITGSPAVLQVATMTADSLGDLGMATIRDLVASATRVYEHGAHESGMGPATTAGPEGSRCDTSVRKNWGDPRGTGPCAHHLPIIHARGDLTLDGGRGQGILVVEGDLTAAGDVRFGGV
;
A
#
# COMPACT_ATOMS: atom_id res chain seq x y z
N MET A 1 -81.59 -48.52 -52.71
CA MET A 1 -82.06 -47.21 -52.21
C MET A 1 -81.03 -46.74 -51.20
N SER A 2 -80.34 -45.62 -51.48
CA SER A 2 -79.38 -44.89 -50.61
C SER A 2 -78.05 -45.59 -50.27
N CYS A 3 -76.87 -44.95 -50.24
CA CYS A 3 -76.43 -43.61 -50.64
C CYS A 3 -74.90 -43.66 -50.79
N LEU A 4 -74.37 -42.85 -51.70
CA LEU A 4 -72.95 -42.64 -51.99
C LEU A 4 -72.17 -42.15 -50.76
N THR A 5 -70.93 -42.61 -50.58
CA THR A 5 -69.82 -41.70 -50.25
C THR A 5 -68.60 -42.02 -51.13
N HIS A 6 -68.51 -41.23 -52.18
CA HIS A 6 -67.37 -41.08 -53.06
C HIS A 6 -66.15 -40.65 -52.23
N ASN A 7 -65.19 -41.56 -52.03
CA ASN A 7 -63.90 -41.21 -51.46
C ASN A 7 -63.09 -40.49 -52.55
N ARG A 8 -63.30 -39.18 -52.64
CA ARG A 8 -62.59 -38.27 -53.54
C ARG A 8 -61.12 -38.31 -53.14
N SER A 9 -60.30 -39.00 -53.94
CA SER A 9 -58.84 -38.98 -53.81
C SER A 9 -58.37 -37.53 -53.93
N ARG A 10 -58.12 -36.90 -52.78
CA ARG A 10 -57.49 -35.58 -52.65
C ARG A 10 -55.98 -35.78 -52.54
N ASP A 11 -55.38 -36.45 -53.51
CA ASP A 11 -53.95 -36.81 -53.46
C ASP A 11 -53.03 -35.78 -54.15
N GLY A 12 -53.57 -34.63 -54.58
CA GLY A 12 -52.78 -33.58 -55.24
C GLY A 12 -52.24 -32.46 -54.33
N PHE A 13 -52.76 -32.29 -53.11
CA PHE A 13 -52.46 -31.10 -52.28
C PHE A 13 -51.58 -31.41 -51.05
N ALA A 14 -51.38 -32.68 -50.71
CA ALA A 14 -50.61 -33.07 -49.53
C ALA A 14 -49.10 -32.79 -49.68
N LEU A 15 -48.55 -33.01 -50.87
CA LEU A 15 -47.12 -32.82 -51.15
C LEU A 15 -46.64 -31.36 -50.99
N PRO A 16 -47.29 -30.34 -51.60
CA PRO A 16 -46.85 -28.95 -51.43
C PRO A 16 -47.04 -28.44 -50.00
N VAL A 17 -48.08 -28.88 -49.27
CA VAL A 17 -48.28 -28.53 -47.86
C VAL A 17 -47.18 -29.12 -46.98
N ALA A 18 -46.79 -30.38 -47.21
CA ALA A 18 -45.69 -31.00 -46.50
C ALA A 18 -44.36 -30.25 -46.74
N LEU A 19 -44.07 -29.85 -47.99
CA LEU A 19 -42.86 -29.09 -48.33
C LEU A 19 -42.81 -27.71 -47.65
N ILE A 20 -43.92 -26.97 -47.67
CA ILE A 20 -44.02 -25.68 -46.96
C ILE A 20 -43.83 -25.89 -45.45
N THR A 21 -44.43 -26.93 -44.89
CA THR A 21 -44.32 -27.23 -43.45
C THR A 21 -42.88 -27.53 -43.06
N ILE A 22 -42.18 -28.36 -43.82
CA ILE A 22 -40.76 -28.69 -43.60
C ILE A 22 -39.89 -27.43 -43.72
N MET A 23 -40.15 -26.57 -44.70
CA MET A 23 -39.43 -25.30 -44.88
C MET A 23 -39.62 -24.36 -43.69
N VAL A 24 -40.85 -24.23 -43.18
CA VAL A 24 -41.15 -23.40 -42.01
C VAL A 24 -40.47 -23.95 -40.76
N ILE A 25 -40.53 -25.27 -40.54
CA ILE A 25 -39.83 -25.91 -39.43
C ILE A 25 -38.31 -25.71 -39.54
N GLY A 26 -37.74 -25.88 -40.74
CA GLY A 26 -36.32 -25.65 -40.99
C GLY A 26 -35.89 -24.20 -40.72
N ALA A 27 -36.71 -23.22 -41.13
CA ALA A 27 -36.46 -21.81 -40.85
C ALA A 27 -36.53 -21.49 -39.34
N LEU A 28 -37.51 -22.05 -38.62
CA LEU A 28 -37.67 -21.87 -37.17
C LEU A 28 -36.52 -22.49 -36.38
N VAL A 29 -36.11 -23.73 -36.72
CA VAL A 29 -34.99 -24.41 -36.07
C VAL A 29 -33.68 -23.64 -36.30
N THR A 30 -33.43 -23.22 -37.55
CA THR A 30 -32.23 -22.43 -37.89
C THR A 30 -32.23 -21.08 -37.17
N GLY A 31 -33.38 -20.39 -37.11
CA GLY A 31 -33.55 -19.15 -36.37
C GLY A 31 -33.29 -19.31 -34.86
N GLY A 32 -33.81 -20.39 -34.26
CA GLY A 32 -33.61 -20.70 -32.85
C GLY A 32 -32.15 -20.99 -32.50
N PHE A 33 -31.44 -21.78 -33.32
CA PHE A 33 -30.01 -22.03 -33.14
C PHE A 33 -29.18 -20.75 -33.28
N TYR A 34 -29.52 -19.87 -34.22
CA TYR A 34 -28.81 -18.62 -34.42
C TYR A 34 -28.96 -17.65 -33.25
N LEU A 35 -30.17 -17.51 -32.71
CA LEU A 35 -30.44 -16.70 -31.52
C LEU A 35 -29.71 -17.27 -30.29
N SER A 36 -29.81 -18.59 -30.07
CA SER A 36 -29.12 -19.26 -28.96
C SER A 36 -27.60 -19.10 -29.03
N ALA A 37 -27.01 -19.20 -30.23
CA ALA A 37 -25.57 -19.00 -30.43
C ALA A 37 -25.13 -17.54 -30.21
N ARG A 38 -26.01 -16.56 -30.46
CA ARG A 38 -25.76 -15.15 -30.15
C ARG A 38 -25.80 -14.91 -28.64
N ASP A 39 -26.79 -15.47 -27.95
CA ASP A 39 -26.95 -15.31 -26.50
C ASP A 39 -25.80 -15.96 -25.73
N GLY A 40 -25.38 -17.17 -26.15
CA GLY A 40 -24.21 -17.82 -25.56
C GLY A 40 -22.93 -16.99 -25.67
N ARG A 41 -22.68 -16.37 -26.83
CA ARG A 41 -21.52 -15.49 -27.03
C ARG A 41 -21.64 -14.17 -26.25
N ALA A 42 -22.85 -13.63 -26.11
CA ALA A 42 -23.10 -12.44 -25.31
C ALA A 42 -22.83 -12.71 -23.82
N SER A 43 -23.32 -13.84 -23.30
CA SER A 43 -23.07 -14.29 -21.92
C SER A 43 -21.58 -14.46 -21.65
N THR A 44 -20.86 -15.23 -22.46
CA THR A 44 -19.41 -15.43 -22.25
C THR A 44 -18.63 -14.11 -22.31
N ARG A 45 -19.02 -13.16 -23.16
CA ARG A 45 -18.39 -11.84 -23.21
C ARG A 45 -18.72 -10.99 -21.97
N ALA A 46 -19.92 -11.12 -21.43
CA ALA A 46 -20.30 -10.45 -20.17
C ALA A 46 -19.48 -11.02 -19.01
N ASP A 47 -19.41 -12.35 -18.87
CA ASP A 47 -18.66 -13.03 -17.81
C ASP A 47 -17.17 -12.69 -17.86
N LEU A 48 -16.54 -12.78 -19.05
CA LEU A 48 -15.15 -12.38 -19.22
C LEU A 48 -14.94 -10.88 -18.96
N GLY A 49 -15.94 -10.06 -19.24
CA GLY A 49 -15.94 -8.62 -18.94
C GLY A 49 -15.91 -8.34 -17.45
N GLU A 50 -16.70 -9.06 -16.65
CA GLU A 50 -16.72 -8.98 -15.19
C GLU A 50 -15.41 -9.50 -14.59
N GLN A 51 -14.92 -10.64 -15.06
CA GLN A 51 -13.62 -11.16 -14.62
C GLN A 51 -12.48 -10.18 -14.92
N ALA A 52 -12.46 -9.59 -16.12
CA ALA A 52 -11.46 -8.58 -16.47
C ALA A 52 -11.56 -7.32 -15.60
N LEU A 53 -12.77 -6.91 -15.20
CA LEU A 53 -12.97 -5.81 -14.27
C LEU A 53 -12.40 -6.15 -12.89
N TYR A 54 -12.74 -7.30 -12.33
CA TYR A 54 -12.21 -7.75 -11.05
C TYR A 54 -10.68 -7.85 -11.05
N VAL A 55 -10.07 -8.38 -12.12
CA VAL A 55 -8.61 -8.42 -12.28
C VAL A 55 -8.01 -7.00 -12.30
N ALA A 56 -8.70 -6.05 -12.93
CA ALA A 56 -8.28 -4.66 -12.96
C ALA A 56 -8.37 -4.02 -11.56
N GLU A 57 -9.48 -4.20 -10.85
CA GLU A 57 -9.69 -3.72 -9.48
C GLU A 57 -8.66 -4.29 -8.51
N TYR A 58 -8.41 -5.61 -8.58
CA TYR A 58 -7.37 -6.27 -7.81
C TYR A 58 -5.99 -5.65 -8.05
N GLY A 59 -5.68 -5.25 -9.29
CA GLY A 59 -4.45 -4.54 -9.59
C GLY A 59 -4.34 -3.22 -8.82
N VAL A 60 -5.41 -2.41 -8.80
CA VAL A 60 -5.46 -1.16 -8.02
C VAL A 60 -5.38 -1.45 -6.53
N ASP A 61 -6.14 -2.39 -6.01
CA ASP A 61 -6.15 -2.72 -4.58
C ASP A 61 -4.82 -3.30 -4.10
N ARG A 62 -4.15 -4.12 -4.93
CA ARG A 62 -2.80 -4.59 -4.63
C ARG A 62 -1.86 -3.41 -4.49
N VAL A 63 -1.95 -2.46 -5.40
CA VAL A 63 -1.15 -1.25 -5.38
C VAL A 63 -1.46 -0.42 -4.14
N LEU A 64 -2.72 -0.10 -3.87
CA LEU A 64 -3.10 0.72 -2.71
C LEU A 64 -2.88 0.00 -1.36
N GLY A 65 -3.04 -1.33 -1.32
CA GLY A 65 -3.12 -2.14 -0.09
C GLY A 65 -1.88 -2.97 0.25
N THR A 66 -1.01 -3.32 -0.70
CA THR A 66 0.26 -4.04 -0.43
C THR A 66 1.50 -3.14 -0.48
N TRP A 67 1.30 -1.82 -0.59
CA TRP A 67 2.40 -0.88 -0.73
C TRP A 67 3.28 -0.80 0.52
N VAL A 68 4.42 -1.46 0.43
CA VAL A 68 5.64 -1.12 1.16
C VAL A 68 5.96 0.35 0.87
N ARG A 69 5.94 1.15 1.95
CA ARG A 69 5.96 2.63 2.04
C ARG A 69 6.99 3.37 1.16
N ASP A 70 8.01 2.68 0.64
CA ASP A 70 9.16 3.31 -0.02
C ASP A 70 9.06 3.43 -1.54
N SER A 71 8.18 2.68 -2.20
CA SER A 71 8.18 2.60 -3.68
C SER A 71 7.26 3.63 -4.36
N LEU A 72 6.00 3.78 -3.92
CA LEU A 72 5.09 4.75 -4.53
C LEU A 72 5.31 6.18 -4.04
N VAL A 73 5.35 6.43 -2.73
CA VAL A 73 5.49 7.82 -2.25
C VAL A 73 6.75 8.42 -2.85
N ALA A 74 7.82 7.62 -2.91
CA ALA A 74 9.02 7.98 -3.59
C ALA A 74 8.87 8.02 -5.11
N ALA A 75 8.06 7.19 -5.76
CA ALA A 75 7.73 7.34 -7.17
C ALA A 75 6.98 8.65 -7.49
N ILE A 76 5.90 8.96 -6.78
CA ILE A 76 5.07 10.16 -6.95
C ILE A 76 5.89 11.42 -6.63
N ARG A 77 6.87 11.32 -5.71
CA ARG A 77 7.75 12.44 -5.33
C ARG A 77 9.03 12.56 -6.16
N ARG A 78 9.68 11.46 -6.56
CA ARG A 78 10.98 11.44 -7.27
C ARG A 78 10.87 11.62 -8.78
N THR A 79 9.71 11.41 -9.39
CA THR A 79 9.57 11.62 -10.84
C THR A 79 9.41 13.10 -11.17
N GLU A 80 10.55 13.75 -11.40
CA GLU A 80 10.65 15.02 -12.13
C GLU A 80 10.39 14.86 -13.64
N ALA A 81 10.24 13.63 -14.12
CA ALA A 81 9.82 13.34 -15.48
C ALA A 81 8.53 12.52 -15.48
N ARG A 82 7.63 12.86 -16.40
CA ARG A 82 6.43 12.10 -16.80
C ARG A 82 6.84 10.63 -17.05
N GLY A 83 6.77 9.79 -16.01
CA GLY A 83 7.36 8.45 -16.01
C GLY A 83 6.32 7.42 -15.61
N ASP A 84 6.03 6.50 -16.51
CA ASP A 84 5.12 5.36 -16.29
C ASP A 84 5.81 4.32 -15.41
N LEU A 85 5.32 4.11 -14.19
CA LEU A 85 5.72 2.97 -13.39
C LEU A 85 4.84 1.79 -13.74
N GLY A 86 5.31 1.05 -14.74
CA GLY A 86 4.70 -0.19 -15.19
C GLY A 86 4.96 -1.32 -14.21
N ALA A 87 3.91 -1.93 -13.67
CA ALA A 87 4.01 -3.21 -12.95
C ALA A 87 2.99 -4.19 -13.53
N THR A 88 3.42 -5.43 -13.78
CA THR A 88 2.57 -6.50 -14.30
C THR A 88 2.42 -7.62 -13.29
N GLY A 89 1.25 -8.26 -13.27
CA GLY A 89 1.01 -9.42 -12.43
C GLY A 89 -0.04 -10.34 -13.01
N VAL A 90 -0.14 -11.54 -12.42
CA VAL A 90 -1.08 -12.57 -12.83
C VAL A 90 -1.98 -12.90 -11.64
N ARG A 91 -3.28 -13.04 -11.89
CA ARG A 91 -4.26 -13.53 -10.91
C ARG A 91 -5.17 -14.53 -11.60
N THR A 92 -5.35 -15.69 -10.98
CA THR A 92 -6.27 -16.73 -11.48
C THR A 92 -7.61 -16.62 -10.76
N ILE A 93 -8.70 -16.59 -11.50
CA ILE A 93 -10.08 -16.51 -10.97
C ILE A 93 -10.89 -17.59 -11.67
N SER A 94 -11.52 -18.47 -10.90
CA SER A 94 -12.35 -19.56 -11.44
C SER A 94 -11.66 -20.41 -12.52
N GLY A 95 -10.34 -20.62 -12.38
CA GLY A 95 -9.52 -21.37 -13.34
C GLY A 95 -9.05 -20.59 -14.57
N VAL A 96 -9.45 -19.33 -14.73
CA VAL A 96 -8.99 -18.46 -15.83
C VAL A 96 -7.88 -17.53 -15.32
N ALA A 97 -6.72 -17.55 -15.98
CA ALA A 97 -5.62 -16.64 -15.68
C ALA A 97 -5.92 -15.25 -16.26
N GLY A 98 -6.06 -14.27 -15.38
CA GLY A 98 -6.12 -12.85 -15.69
C GLY A 98 -4.77 -12.18 -15.48
N HIS A 99 -4.39 -11.32 -16.40
CA HIS A 99 -3.21 -10.47 -16.28
C HIS A 99 -3.66 -9.05 -15.97
N TYR A 100 -2.96 -8.38 -15.07
CA TYR A 100 -3.15 -6.95 -14.89
C TYR A 100 -1.86 -6.18 -15.21
N THR A 101 -2.02 -5.00 -15.81
CA THR A 101 -0.94 -4.05 -16.07
C THR A 101 -1.26 -2.74 -15.38
N LEU A 102 -0.35 -2.29 -14.52
CA LEU A 102 -0.45 -1.04 -13.78
C LEU A 102 0.32 0.06 -14.47
N ARG A 103 -0.21 1.27 -14.36
CA ARG A 103 0.46 2.52 -14.74
C ARG A 103 0.21 3.56 -13.67
N VAL A 104 1.24 4.28 -13.28
CA VAL A 104 1.12 5.41 -12.36
C VAL A 104 1.58 6.67 -13.08
N GLU A 105 0.67 7.63 -13.26
CA GLU A 105 0.96 8.91 -13.90
C GLU A 105 0.83 10.04 -12.89
N ARG A 106 1.85 10.88 -12.75
CA ARG A 106 1.80 12.06 -11.89
C ARG A 106 0.90 13.13 -12.52
N LEU A 107 -0.10 13.60 -11.78
CA LEU A 107 -0.99 14.69 -12.20
C LEU A 107 -0.56 16.05 -11.64
N GLY A 108 0.17 16.06 -10.51
CA GLY A 108 0.58 17.30 -9.85
C GLY A 108 1.45 17.07 -8.61
N GLN A 109 1.51 18.05 -7.71
CA GLN A 109 2.24 17.89 -6.44
C GLN A 109 1.51 16.93 -5.50
N GLY A 110 2.10 15.75 -5.32
CA GLY A 110 1.55 14.70 -4.47
C GLY A 110 0.29 14.04 -5.02
N LEU A 111 -0.12 14.32 -6.26
CA LEU A 111 -1.31 13.74 -6.90
C LEU A 111 -0.87 12.83 -8.06
N ALA A 112 -1.43 11.63 -8.14
CA ALA A 112 -1.19 10.69 -9.22
C ALA A 112 -2.46 9.94 -9.63
N LEU A 113 -2.53 9.55 -10.89
CA LEU A 113 -3.51 8.63 -11.44
C LEU A 113 -2.90 7.24 -11.50
N VAL A 114 -3.47 6.31 -10.74
CA VAL A 114 -3.14 4.88 -10.80
C VAL A 114 -4.15 4.23 -11.74
N ARG A 115 -3.69 3.63 -12.82
CA ARG A 115 -4.52 2.88 -13.77
C ARG A 115 -4.14 1.42 -13.72
N SER A 116 -5.14 0.56 -13.69
CA SER A 116 -4.96 -0.88 -13.82
C SER A 116 -5.79 -1.38 -14.98
N ARG A 117 -5.13 -2.06 -15.93
CA ARG A 117 -5.78 -2.76 -17.02
C ARG A 117 -5.79 -4.24 -16.72
N GLY A 118 -6.96 -4.80 -16.45
CA GLY A 118 -7.18 -6.24 -16.34
C GLY A 118 -7.52 -6.85 -17.70
N ALA A 119 -6.88 -7.95 -18.05
CA ALA A 119 -7.10 -8.69 -19.29
C ALA A 119 -7.25 -10.18 -18.99
N VAL A 120 -8.30 -10.79 -19.54
CA VAL A 120 -8.63 -12.20 -19.37
C VAL A 120 -8.83 -12.82 -20.74
N GLN A 121 -8.32 -14.05 -20.90
CA GLN A 121 -8.47 -14.82 -22.12
C GLN A 121 -8.96 -16.23 -21.81
N GLN A 122 -10.01 -16.67 -22.51
CA GLN A 122 -10.52 -18.04 -22.48
C GLN A 122 -10.75 -18.52 -23.92
N GLY A 123 -9.84 -19.39 -24.40
CA GLY A 123 -9.81 -19.79 -25.81
C GLY A 123 -9.61 -18.58 -26.75
N PRO A 124 -10.46 -18.39 -27.78
CA PRO A 124 -10.40 -17.23 -28.67
C PRO A 124 -11.04 -15.97 -28.07
N ALA A 125 -11.84 -16.10 -27.01
CA ALA A 125 -12.52 -14.97 -26.39
C ALA A 125 -11.56 -14.20 -25.48
N ARG A 126 -11.54 -12.88 -25.61
CA ARG A 126 -10.71 -11.96 -24.83
C ARG A 126 -11.58 -10.83 -24.32
N ALA A 127 -11.36 -10.44 -23.07
CA ALA A 127 -11.93 -9.24 -22.50
C ALA A 127 -10.83 -8.45 -21.80
N ALA A 128 -10.94 -7.13 -21.87
CA ALA A 128 -10.10 -6.23 -21.10
C ALA A 128 -10.94 -5.10 -20.52
N ARG A 129 -10.63 -4.74 -19.29
CA ARG A 129 -11.22 -3.62 -18.56
C ARG A 129 -10.11 -2.81 -17.95
N GLU A 130 -10.40 -1.54 -17.73
CA GLU A 130 -9.45 -0.61 -17.15
C GLU A 130 -10.16 0.21 -16.10
N VAL A 131 -9.54 0.28 -14.93
CA VAL A 131 -10.00 1.08 -13.80
C VAL A 131 -8.90 2.08 -13.43
N GLY A 132 -9.33 3.24 -12.92
CA GLY A 132 -8.43 4.30 -12.52
C GLY A 132 -8.79 4.83 -11.14
N ALA A 133 -7.77 5.10 -10.32
CA ALA A 133 -7.92 5.77 -9.04
C ALA A 133 -7.00 7.00 -9.01
N VAL A 134 -7.56 8.15 -8.63
CA VAL A 134 -6.75 9.34 -8.35
C VAL A 134 -6.35 9.30 -6.88
N VAL A 135 -5.06 9.26 -6.62
CA VAL A 135 -4.49 9.19 -5.28
C VAL A 135 -3.74 10.47 -4.95
N ARG A 136 -3.87 10.91 -3.70
CA ARG A 136 -3.09 12.02 -3.16
C ARG A 136 -2.22 11.53 -2.01
N THR A 137 -0.92 11.69 -2.15
CA THR A 137 0.02 11.61 -1.04
C THR A 137 -0.04 12.91 -0.25
N THR A 138 -0.26 12.80 1.05
CA THR A 138 -0.10 13.91 1.99
C THR A 138 1.02 13.56 2.94
N ALA A 139 1.81 14.57 3.35
CA ALA A 139 2.76 14.37 4.43
C ALA A 139 1.97 14.43 5.75
N ALA A 140 2.26 13.50 6.66
CA ALA A 140 1.88 13.68 8.06
C ALA A 140 2.43 15.02 8.54
N ARG A 141 1.59 15.83 9.17
CA ARG A 141 1.99 17.09 9.78
C ARG A 141 2.29 16.80 11.24
N LEU A 142 3.56 16.82 11.63
CA LEU A 142 3.92 16.76 13.03
C LEU A 142 3.55 18.12 13.67
N PRO A 143 2.68 18.15 14.70
CA PRO A 143 2.25 19.39 15.35
C PRO A 143 3.43 20.06 16.05
N TYR A 144 4.38 19.25 16.53
CA TYR A 144 5.62 19.68 17.16
C TYR A 144 6.80 19.00 16.46
N PRO A 145 7.32 19.58 15.35
CA PRO A 145 8.49 19.01 14.69
C PRO A 145 9.72 19.18 15.59
N ALA A 146 10.35 18.07 15.97
CA ALA A 146 11.58 18.04 16.75
C ALA A 146 12.32 16.73 16.53
N ALA A 147 13.59 16.62 16.94
CA ALA A 147 14.25 15.31 17.02
C ALA A 147 13.68 14.45 18.15
N LEU A 148 13.21 15.07 19.24
CA LEU A 148 12.55 14.38 20.35
C LEU A 148 11.38 15.23 20.87
N THR A 149 10.20 14.62 21.02
CA THR A 149 9.01 15.28 21.59
C THR A 149 8.50 14.46 22.77
N VAL A 150 8.46 15.06 23.96
CA VAL A 150 8.19 14.34 25.22
C VAL A 150 7.20 15.11 26.10
N LEU A 151 6.16 14.43 26.59
CA LEU A 151 5.22 14.98 27.58
C LEU A 151 5.76 14.92 29.01
N GLY A 152 6.55 13.89 29.30
CA GLY A 152 7.11 13.58 30.61
C GLY A 152 8.43 14.31 30.92
N ALA A 153 9.16 13.76 31.89
CA ALA A 153 10.52 14.21 32.18
C ALA A 153 11.49 13.63 31.15
N VAL A 154 12.63 14.31 30.96
CA VAL A 154 13.71 13.84 30.10
C VAL A 154 14.99 13.84 30.92
N THR A 155 15.66 12.70 30.97
CA THR A 155 17.00 12.57 31.56
C THR A 155 17.94 12.15 30.45
N LEU A 156 18.91 13.00 30.14
CA LEU A 156 20.00 12.66 29.24
C LEU A 156 21.22 12.32 30.10
N ASP A 157 21.72 11.11 30.03
CA ASP A 157 22.94 10.71 30.73
C ASP A 157 24.20 11.27 30.05
N GLU A 158 25.37 10.93 30.58
CA GLU A 158 26.65 11.39 30.07
C GLU A 158 26.84 11.02 28.58
N GLY A 159 27.23 12.02 27.77
CA GLY A 159 27.56 11.83 26.36
C GLY A 159 26.37 11.55 25.42
N VAL A 160 25.12 11.65 25.90
CA VAL A 160 23.93 11.52 25.04
C VAL A 160 23.84 12.70 24.07
N ARG A 161 23.60 12.41 22.79
CA ARG A 161 23.44 13.41 21.74
C ARG A 161 22.06 13.34 21.09
N VAL A 162 21.36 14.46 21.08
CA VAL A 162 20.10 14.69 20.34
C VAL A 162 20.40 15.68 19.22
N ASP A 163 20.29 15.24 17.97
CA ASP A 163 20.64 16.06 16.80
C ASP A 163 19.41 16.43 15.96
N ALA A 164 19.13 17.74 15.87
CA ALA A 164 18.06 18.28 15.05
C ALA A 164 18.54 19.34 14.04
N THR A 165 19.82 19.31 13.67
CA THR A 165 20.42 20.26 12.71
C THR A 165 19.91 20.10 11.29
N GLY A 166 19.22 19.00 10.98
CA GLY A 166 18.69 18.70 9.65
C GLY A 166 19.75 18.19 8.67
N ALA A 167 20.87 17.66 9.19
CA ALA A 167 21.92 17.01 8.41
C ALA A 167 21.36 15.90 7.51
N GLU A 168 22.05 15.64 6.40
CA GLU A 168 21.65 14.61 5.44
C GLU A 168 21.65 13.23 6.11
N VAL A 169 20.47 12.64 6.23
CA VAL A 169 20.27 11.23 6.60
C VAL A 169 19.95 10.47 5.32
N VAL A 170 20.54 9.30 5.11
CA VAL A 170 20.37 8.57 3.84
C VAL A 170 18.89 8.30 3.56
N GLY A 171 18.44 8.71 2.37
CA GLY A 171 17.03 8.61 1.96
C GLY A 171 16.16 9.80 2.38
N CYS A 172 16.70 10.78 3.10
CA CYS A 172 16.01 12.02 3.47
C CYS A 172 16.77 13.24 2.93
N PRO A 173 16.09 14.20 2.28
CA PRO A 173 16.75 15.45 1.89
C PRO A 173 17.16 16.25 3.14
N VAL A 174 18.22 17.05 3.01
CA VAL A 174 18.59 18.06 4.00
C VAL A 174 17.39 18.95 4.30
N ARG A 175 17.14 19.21 5.59
CA ARG A 175 16.03 20.06 6.04
C ARG A 175 16.57 21.20 6.90
N PRO A 176 15.82 22.30 7.03
CA PRO A 176 16.13 23.30 8.04
C PRO A 176 16.17 22.66 9.42
N ALA A 177 17.03 23.18 10.29
CA ALA A 177 17.08 22.77 11.68
C ALA A 177 15.70 22.96 12.34
N VAL A 178 15.27 21.94 13.09
CA VAL A 178 14.05 21.96 13.89
C VAL A 178 14.44 22.02 15.38
N PRO A 179 13.47 22.22 16.30
CA PRO A 179 13.76 22.06 17.71
C PRO A 179 14.49 20.75 18.03
N GLY A 180 15.50 20.80 18.88
CA GLY A 180 16.19 19.59 19.37
C GLY A 180 15.24 18.73 20.20
N LEU A 181 14.66 19.36 21.21
CA LEU A 181 13.72 18.76 22.15
C LEU A 181 12.48 19.64 22.31
N VAL A 182 11.28 19.08 22.14
CA VAL A 182 10.03 19.71 22.54
C VAL A 182 9.51 19.06 23.80
N VAL A 183 9.29 19.86 24.84
CA VAL A 183 8.78 19.40 26.14
C VAL A 183 7.64 20.28 26.64
N ARG A 184 6.77 19.71 27.47
CA ARG A 184 5.73 20.50 28.15
C ARG A 184 6.31 21.43 29.20
N ASP A 185 7.32 20.95 29.93
CA ASP A 185 7.97 21.65 31.03
C ASP A 185 9.49 21.44 30.94
N SER A 186 10.21 22.50 30.60
CA SER A 186 11.67 22.46 30.47
C SER A 186 12.39 22.29 31.80
N ALA A 187 11.73 22.57 32.94
CA ALA A 187 12.30 22.32 34.27
C ALA A 187 12.46 20.81 34.57
N ARG A 188 11.79 19.94 33.80
CA ARG A 188 11.89 18.47 33.92
C ARG A 188 12.91 17.86 32.96
N VAL A 189 13.79 18.67 32.37
CA VAL A 189 14.89 18.23 31.52
C VAL A 189 16.19 18.24 32.33
N SER A 190 16.73 17.06 32.62
CA SER A 190 18.03 16.87 33.25
C SER A 190 19.07 16.48 32.21
N ARG A 191 20.26 17.05 32.32
CA ARG A 191 21.37 16.84 31.38
C ARG A 191 22.63 16.45 32.12
N GLY A 192 23.15 15.27 31.81
CA GLY A 192 24.43 14.78 32.25
C GLY A 192 25.58 15.52 31.57
N VAL A 193 26.78 15.29 32.10
CA VAL A 193 28.01 15.90 31.57
C VAL A 193 28.20 15.50 30.10
N GLY A 194 28.63 16.45 29.25
CA GLY A 194 28.90 16.17 27.84
C GLY A 194 27.67 15.80 27.00
N SER A 195 26.45 15.85 27.54
CA SER A 195 25.23 15.69 26.74
C SER A 195 25.00 16.91 25.85
N GLU A 196 24.55 16.67 24.61
CA GLU A 196 24.39 17.70 23.59
C GLU A 196 22.97 17.63 23.01
N ILE A 197 22.28 18.76 22.97
CA ILE A 197 21.02 18.92 22.24
C ILE A 197 21.23 20.03 21.20
N THR A 198 21.25 19.65 19.92
CA THR A 198 21.37 20.59 18.82
C THR A 198 20.01 20.80 18.15
N GLY A 199 19.84 21.90 17.42
CA GLY A 199 18.57 22.29 16.81
C GLY A 199 18.30 23.78 16.98
N SER A 200 17.21 24.25 16.38
CA SER A 200 16.79 25.65 16.45
C SER A 200 15.32 25.76 16.88
N PRO A 201 15.03 26.04 18.18
CA PRO A 201 15.96 26.10 19.31
C PRO A 201 16.40 24.71 19.81
N ALA A 202 17.43 24.63 20.66
CA ALA A 202 17.83 23.36 21.27
C ALA A 202 16.70 22.74 22.13
N VAL A 203 16.00 23.55 22.93
CA VAL A 203 14.81 23.13 23.67
C VAL A 203 13.69 24.13 23.42
N LEU A 204 12.52 23.61 23.06
CA LEU A 204 11.29 24.37 22.91
C LEU A 204 10.29 23.91 23.98
N GLN A 205 9.87 24.82 24.85
CA GLN A 205 8.81 24.55 25.81
C GLN A 205 7.44 24.88 25.21
N VAL A 206 6.51 23.93 25.25
CA VAL A 206 5.12 24.11 24.85
C VAL A 206 4.20 23.68 26.00
N ALA A 207 3.89 24.61 26.89
CA ALA A 207 3.13 24.32 28.12
C ALA A 207 1.72 23.75 27.86
N THR A 208 1.13 24.07 26.71
CA THR A 208 -0.19 23.60 26.28
C THR A 208 -0.17 22.22 25.62
N MET A 209 1.00 21.58 25.50
CA MET A 209 1.13 20.27 24.86
C MET A 209 0.42 19.19 25.69
N THR A 210 -0.49 18.47 25.05
CA THR A 210 -1.24 17.33 25.58
C THR A 210 -1.00 16.07 24.75
N ALA A 211 -1.35 14.90 25.28
CA ALA A 211 -1.33 13.65 24.51
C ALA A 211 -2.19 13.75 23.25
N ASP A 212 -3.37 14.37 23.35
CA ASP A 212 -4.26 14.58 22.20
C ASP A 212 -3.62 15.48 21.13
N SER A 213 -2.90 16.53 21.55
CA SER A 213 -2.22 17.45 20.63
C SER A 213 -1.06 16.80 19.86
N LEU A 214 -0.47 15.72 20.38
CA LEU A 214 0.51 14.89 19.65
C LEU A 214 -0.16 13.96 18.65
N GLY A 215 -1.44 13.67 18.89
CA GLY A 215 -2.23 12.73 18.12
C GLY A 215 -2.68 13.22 16.75
N ASP A 216 -2.63 14.53 16.48
CA ASP A 216 -3.09 15.11 15.22
C ASP A 216 -1.96 15.21 14.19
N LEU A 217 -1.99 14.34 13.17
CA LEU A 217 -1.06 14.34 12.05
C LEU A 217 -1.65 15.01 10.79
N GLY A 218 -2.75 15.77 10.94
CA GLY A 218 -3.51 16.42 9.89
C GLY A 218 -4.59 15.51 9.31
N MET A 219 -4.26 14.78 8.24
CA MET A 219 -5.21 13.85 7.58
C MET A 219 -5.26 12.47 8.23
N ALA A 220 -4.41 12.24 9.22
CA ALA A 220 -4.29 10.99 9.95
C ALA A 220 -4.07 11.33 11.44
N THR A 221 -4.26 10.33 12.28
CA THR A 221 -3.97 10.42 13.71
C THR A 221 -2.75 9.58 14.06
N ILE A 222 -2.17 9.80 15.25
CA ILE A 222 -1.16 8.88 15.80
C ILE A 222 -1.72 7.47 15.95
N ARG A 223 -3.03 7.32 16.17
CA ARG A 223 -3.72 6.01 16.19
C ARG A 223 -3.63 5.31 14.83
N ASP A 224 -3.85 6.04 13.74
CA ASP A 224 -3.70 5.49 12.37
C ASP A 224 -2.24 5.14 12.07
N LEU A 225 -1.30 5.95 12.60
CA LEU A 225 0.13 5.69 12.50
C LEU A 225 0.53 4.39 13.21
N VAL A 226 0.14 4.20 14.48
CA VAL A 226 0.45 2.98 15.23
C VAL A 226 -0.34 1.76 14.75
N ALA A 227 -1.54 1.94 14.20
CA ALA A 227 -2.29 0.87 13.54
C ALA A 227 -1.60 0.37 12.27
N SER A 228 -0.79 1.23 11.63
CA SER A 228 0.04 0.88 10.48
C SER A 228 1.48 0.55 10.85
N ALA A 229 1.76 0.30 12.14
CA ALA A 229 3.07 -0.09 12.64
C ALA A 229 3.53 -1.42 12.03
N THR A 230 4.77 -1.46 11.54
CA THR A 230 5.39 -2.68 11.02
C THR A 230 6.09 -3.48 12.11
N ARG A 231 6.38 -2.85 13.26
CA ARG A 231 6.94 -3.47 14.45
C ARG A 231 6.14 -3.06 15.67
N VAL A 232 5.69 -4.04 16.45
CA VAL A 232 4.95 -3.83 17.69
C VAL A 232 5.68 -4.52 18.84
N TYR A 233 5.81 -3.80 19.94
CA TYR A 233 6.39 -4.24 21.19
C TYR A 233 5.36 -4.09 22.30
N GLU A 234 5.25 -5.11 23.14
CA GLU A 234 4.37 -5.08 24.30
C GLU A 234 5.02 -4.25 25.42
N HIS A 235 4.22 -3.85 26.40
CA HIS A 235 4.69 -3.12 27.58
C HIS A 235 5.83 -3.88 28.29
N GLY A 236 6.89 -3.16 28.64
CA GLY A 236 8.07 -3.71 29.31
C GLY A 236 9.03 -4.47 28.38
N ALA A 237 8.90 -4.30 27.06
CA ALA A 237 9.81 -4.93 26.11
C ALA A 237 11.26 -4.43 26.31
N HIS A 238 12.20 -5.37 26.21
CA HIS A 238 13.63 -5.10 26.27
C HIS A 238 14.28 -5.58 24.97
N GLU A 239 14.70 -4.63 24.14
CA GLU A 239 15.27 -4.92 22.83
C GLU A 239 16.75 -4.58 22.79
N SER A 240 17.54 -5.55 22.34
CA SER A 240 18.98 -5.40 22.19
C SER A 240 19.45 -5.87 20.82
N GLY A 241 20.54 -5.26 20.33
CA GLY A 241 21.17 -5.65 19.08
C GLY A 241 20.30 -5.41 17.84
N MET A 242 19.41 -4.43 17.90
CA MET A 242 18.66 -3.98 16.72
C MET A 242 19.60 -3.42 15.65
N GLY A 243 19.28 -3.66 14.38
CA GLY A 243 20.15 -3.31 13.26
C GLY A 243 19.67 -3.90 11.94
N PRO A 244 20.35 -3.61 10.82
CA PRO A 244 19.93 -4.11 9.53
C PRO A 244 20.06 -5.63 9.45
N ALA A 245 19.02 -6.29 8.94
CA ALA A 245 19.04 -7.71 8.63
C ALA A 245 18.89 -7.92 7.12
N THR A 246 19.68 -8.83 6.57
CA THR A 246 19.66 -9.13 5.14
C THR A 246 19.46 -10.62 4.89
N THR A 247 18.74 -10.95 3.82
CA THR A 247 18.64 -12.31 3.30
C THR A 247 19.37 -12.42 1.97
N ALA A 248 19.89 -13.61 1.66
CA ALA A 248 20.44 -13.89 0.35
C ALA A 248 19.33 -13.83 -0.72
N GLY A 249 19.65 -13.27 -1.89
CA GLY A 249 18.78 -13.22 -3.04
C GLY A 249 19.53 -13.54 -4.34
N PRO A 250 18.82 -13.82 -5.44
CA PRO A 250 19.42 -14.21 -6.72
C PRO A 250 20.36 -13.15 -7.32
N GLU A 251 20.17 -11.90 -6.95
CA GLU A 251 20.90 -10.72 -7.44
C GLU A 251 21.78 -10.08 -6.35
N GLY A 252 22.01 -10.78 -5.23
CA GLY A 252 22.73 -10.27 -4.06
C GLY A 252 21.87 -10.19 -2.80
N SER A 253 22.45 -9.62 -1.74
CA SER A 253 21.77 -9.48 -0.43
C SER A 253 20.64 -8.47 -0.51
N ARG A 254 19.46 -8.84 -0.02
CA ARG A 254 18.26 -7.99 0.04
C ARG A 254 17.90 -7.69 1.49
N CYS A 255 17.26 -6.56 1.75
CA CYS A 255 16.81 -6.24 3.10
C CYS A 255 15.72 -7.22 3.56
N ASP A 256 15.94 -7.90 4.68
CA ASP A 256 14.99 -8.86 5.24
C ASP A 256 14.03 -8.14 6.20
N THR A 257 12.92 -7.67 5.65
CA THR A 257 11.87 -6.98 6.40
C THR A 257 11.00 -7.92 7.24
N SER A 258 11.25 -9.23 7.23
CA SER A 258 10.55 -10.18 8.11
C SER A 258 11.20 -10.27 9.50
N VAL A 259 12.51 -9.96 9.60
CA VAL A 259 13.24 -9.99 10.86
C VAL A 259 12.75 -8.87 11.78
N ARG A 260 12.22 -9.24 12.95
CA ARG A 260 11.67 -8.30 13.95
C ARG A 260 12.68 -7.22 14.35
N LYS A 261 13.94 -7.60 14.58
CA LYS A 261 15.03 -6.70 14.96
C LYS A 261 15.63 -5.90 13.80
N ASN A 262 15.11 -6.08 12.58
CA ASN A 262 15.50 -5.24 11.44
C ASN A 262 14.86 -3.86 11.57
N TRP A 263 15.62 -2.92 12.10
CA TRP A 263 15.22 -1.52 12.26
C TRP A 263 15.82 -0.62 11.17
N GLY A 264 16.35 -1.21 10.08
CA GLY A 264 16.98 -0.48 8.99
C GLY A 264 18.46 -0.17 9.21
N ASP A 265 19.07 0.55 8.27
CA ASP A 265 20.48 0.95 8.31
C ASP A 265 20.64 2.48 8.28
N PRO A 266 20.74 3.17 9.45
CA PRO A 266 20.92 4.63 9.51
C PRO A 266 22.21 5.14 8.88
N ARG A 267 23.17 4.26 8.56
CA ARG A 267 24.40 4.62 7.83
C ARG A 267 24.16 4.71 6.32
N GLY A 268 23.08 4.08 5.84
CA GLY A 268 22.69 4.10 4.44
C GLY A 268 23.62 3.38 3.47
N THR A 269 24.42 2.45 3.98
CA THR A 269 25.45 1.74 3.20
C THR A 269 25.01 0.38 2.69
N GLY A 270 23.96 -0.21 3.29
CA GLY A 270 23.50 -1.56 3.00
C GLY A 270 22.14 -1.66 2.31
N PRO A 271 21.69 -2.90 1.99
CA PRO A 271 20.38 -3.15 1.37
C PRO A 271 19.19 -2.59 2.17
N CYS A 272 19.37 -2.37 3.48
CA CYS A 272 18.37 -1.82 4.39
C CYS A 272 18.44 -0.29 4.58
N ALA A 273 19.24 0.42 3.78
CA ALA A 273 19.36 1.88 3.84
C ALA A 273 18.01 2.60 3.75
N HIS A 274 17.07 2.04 2.98
CA HIS A 274 15.74 2.62 2.79
C HIS A 274 14.65 1.96 3.64
N HIS A 275 14.99 0.99 4.49
CA HIS A 275 14.00 0.38 5.36
C HIS A 275 13.72 1.29 6.56
N LEU A 276 12.58 1.99 6.52
CA LEU A 276 12.15 2.96 7.53
C LEU A 276 10.87 2.47 8.21
N PRO A 277 10.95 1.49 9.14
CA PRO A 277 9.77 0.94 9.80
C PRO A 277 9.05 1.97 10.68
N ILE A 278 7.77 1.72 10.93
CA ILE A 278 7.08 2.29 12.10
C ILE A 278 7.20 1.28 13.23
N ILE A 279 7.78 1.72 14.33
CA ILE A 279 7.97 0.95 15.55
C ILE A 279 7.04 1.52 16.61
N HIS A 280 6.21 0.66 17.19
CA HIS A 280 5.26 1.01 18.23
C HIS A 280 5.51 0.16 19.48
N ALA A 281 5.75 0.79 20.62
CA ALA A 281 5.72 0.15 21.93
C ALA A 281 4.45 0.57 22.69
N ARG A 282 3.64 -0.41 23.10
CA ARG A 282 2.34 -0.24 23.79
C ARG A 282 2.50 0.14 25.28
N GLY A 283 3.61 0.76 25.64
CA GLY A 283 4.05 0.97 27.00
C GLY A 283 5.57 1.15 27.04
N ASP A 284 6.15 0.90 28.21
CA ASP A 284 7.58 1.09 28.45
C ASP A 284 8.43 0.23 27.52
N LEU A 285 9.52 0.82 27.03
CA LEU A 285 10.48 0.20 26.13
C LEU A 285 11.89 0.46 26.63
N THR A 286 12.66 -0.61 26.77
CA THR A 286 14.10 -0.52 27.03
C THR A 286 14.89 -0.95 25.80
N LEU A 287 15.84 -0.12 25.40
CA LEU A 287 16.77 -0.38 24.30
C LEU A 287 18.17 -0.53 24.88
N ASP A 288 18.84 -1.64 24.55
CA ASP A 288 20.20 -1.93 25.00
C ASP A 288 21.10 -2.23 23.80
N GLY A 289 21.73 -1.16 23.33
CA GLY A 289 22.59 -1.11 22.17
C GLY A 289 21.93 -1.42 20.82
N GLY A 290 22.69 -1.11 19.78
CA GLY A 290 22.26 -1.31 18.40
C GLY A 290 21.88 -0.01 17.70
N ARG A 291 21.36 -0.15 16.48
CA ARG A 291 21.01 0.97 15.63
C ARG A 291 19.70 0.74 14.88
N GLY A 292 18.99 1.81 14.60
CA GLY A 292 17.76 1.77 13.84
C GLY A 292 17.42 3.10 13.20
N GLN A 293 16.36 3.10 12.41
CA GLN A 293 15.80 4.28 11.77
C GLN A 293 14.30 4.12 11.56
N GLY A 294 13.62 5.23 11.28
CA GLY A 294 12.19 5.23 10.94
C GLY A 294 11.37 6.13 11.85
N ILE A 295 10.23 5.63 12.31
CA ILE A 295 9.37 6.33 13.28
C ILE A 295 9.23 5.47 14.52
N LEU A 296 9.54 6.01 15.70
CA LEU A 296 9.42 5.32 16.99
C LEU A 296 8.36 5.99 17.85
N VAL A 297 7.26 5.26 18.12
CA VAL A 297 6.19 5.69 19.02
C VAL A 297 6.22 4.82 20.27
N VAL A 298 6.34 5.45 21.44
CA VAL A 298 6.33 4.78 22.74
C VAL A 298 5.19 5.35 23.57
N GLU A 299 4.21 4.52 23.90
CA GLU A 299 3.06 4.88 24.77
C GLU A 299 3.41 4.67 26.26
N GLY A 300 4.59 5.12 26.68
CA GLY A 300 5.15 4.91 28.01
C GLY A 300 6.55 5.51 28.12
N ASP A 301 7.37 4.95 29.02
CA ASP A 301 8.73 5.41 29.22
C ASP A 301 9.71 4.73 28.25
N LEU A 302 10.57 5.54 27.62
CA LEU A 302 11.68 5.05 26.79
C LEU A 302 12.98 5.12 27.56
N THR A 303 13.63 3.98 27.77
CA THR A 303 15.00 3.89 28.30
C THR A 303 15.92 3.42 27.19
N ALA A 304 17.00 4.15 26.91
CA ALA A 304 17.99 3.77 25.91
C ALA A 304 19.40 3.78 26.52
N ALA A 305 20.05 2.62 26.51
CA ALA A 305 21.38 2.38 27.06
C ALA A 305 22.27 1.64 26.03
N GLY A 306 23.59 1.57 26.26
CA GLY A 306 24.48 0.69 25.48
C GLY A 306 24.85 1.15 24.06
N ASP A 307 25.02 2.46 23.79
CA ASP A 307 25.29 3.04 22.43
C ASP A 307 24.16 2.78 21.43
N VAL A 308 22.92 3.06 21.84
CA VAL A 308 21.76 3.08 20.93
C VAL A 308 21.87 4.28 19.98
N ARG A 309 21.67 4.02 18.69
CA ARG A 309 21.56 5.07 17.67
C ARG A 309 20.27 4.94 16.88
N PHE A 310 19.44 5.97 16.93
CA PHE A 310 18.20 6.02 16.17
C PHE A 310 18.18 7.24 15.25
N GLY A 311 17.93 7.03 13.97
CA GLY A 311 17.76 8.10 12.98
C GLY A 311 16.30 8.19 12.52
N GLY A 312 15.59 9.25 12.90
CA GLY A 312 14.16 9.30 12.61
C GLY A 312 13.40 10.33 13.41
N VAL A 313 12.11 10.05 13.60
CA VAL A 313 11.16 10.82 14.43
C VAL A 313 10.60 9.92 15.53
#